data_AF-X1HEN6-F1
#
_entry.id   AF-X1HEN6-F1
#
_cell.length_a   1.000
_cell.length_b   1.000
_cell.length_c   1.000
_cell.angle_alpha   90.00
_cell.angle_beta   90.00
_cell.angle_gamma   90.00
#
_symmetry.space_group_name_H-M   'P 1'
#
loop_
_entity.id
_entity.type
_entity.pdbx_description
1 polymer ?
#
loop_
_entity_poly.entity_id
_entity_poly.type
_entity_poly.pdbx_seq_one_letter_code
_entity_poly.pdbx_strand_id
1 'polypeptide(L)'
;RDPFVWKESNEWYAVLGGHLINPRRPIVLLYKSSDFYTWEFIGPLCIEDRKKGKNWECPNFFPIKDKYILIVSPHNKVIYAVGDYNNNSFTPNQWYALDHGRLFYATNVMKDPHNRTILWAWIRATDIKGWNGCLSLPRILSLGPDNKLRYAPLPELEKLRKKHYKFSNLVISQNFKEILKNIRSKHLEIAIKFELLNAKSFGIQLFNSKSIIQAESIGYDQSNNILWSGKDKVNFILENNSKKLNLHIFIDNSIIEVFTNHRECITGQIISKSN
;
A
#
# COMPACT_ATOMS: atom_id res chain seq x y z
N ARG A 1 -20.15 -2.46 10.35
CA ARG A 1 -20.02 -1.11 9.76
C ARG A 1 -19.23 -1.21 8.46
N ASP A 2 -19.13 -0.09 7.74
CA ASP A 2 -18.32 0.05 6.52
C ASP A 2 -18.70 -0.98 5.44
N PRO A 3 -19.93 -0.92 4.90
CA PRO A 3 -20.38 -1.90 3.91
C PRO A 3 -19.56 -1.82 2.63
N PHE A 4 -19.16 -2.96 2.10
CA PHE A 4 -18.63 -3.10 0.74
C PHE A 4 -19.54 -4.04 -0.04
N VAL A 5 -20.02 -3.60 -1.19
CA VAL A 5 -21.10 -4.25 -1.93
C VAL A 5 -20.63 -4.61 -3.34
N TRP A 6 -20.94 -5.82 -3.78
CA TRP A 6 -20.70 -6.26 -5.15
C TRP A 6 -21.89 -7.07 -5.67
N LYS A 7 -21.92 -7.27 -6.99
CA LYS A 7 -22.88 -8.14 -7.65
C LYS A 7 -22.15 -9.37 -8.17
N GLU A 8 -22.69 -10.55 -7.91
CA GLU A 8 -22.21 -11.82 -8.46
C GLU A 8 -23.41 -12.57 -9.05
N SER A 9 -23.33 -12.90 -10.35
CA SER A 9 -24.48 -13.39 -11.11
C SER A 9 -25.70 -12.45 -11.00
N ASN A 10 -26.84 -12.94 -10.50
CA ASN A 10 -28.07 -12.17 -10.32
C ASN A 10 -28.30 -11.72 -8.88
N GLU A 11 -27.35 -11.96 -7.97
CA GLU A 11 -27.46 -11.60 -6.56
C GLU A 11 -26.47 -10.48 -6.20
N TRP A 12 -26.89 -9.63 -5.27
CA TRP A 12 -26.06 -8.65 -4.60
C TRP A 12 -25.53 -9.22 -3.30
N TYR A 13 -24.29 -8.90 -2.98
CA TYR A 13 -23.62 -9.30 -1.77
C TYR A 13 -23.03 -8.10 -1.07
N ALA A 14 -23.05 -8.10 0.26
CA ALA A 14 -22.45 -7.05 1.07
C ALA A 14 -21.63 -7.66 2.20
N VAL A 15 -20.48 -7.06 2.46
CA VAL A 15 -19.66 -7.40 3.62
C VAL A 15 -19.58 -6.22 4.58
N LEU A 16 -19.65 -6.52 5.89
CA LEU A 16 -19.57 -5.53 6.95
C LEU A 16 -18.51 -5.92 7.98
N GLY A 17 -17.67 -4.96 8.37
CA GLY A 17 -16.62 -5.14 9.36
C GLY A 17 -17.14 -5.00 10.80
N GLY A 18 -16.58 -5.78 11.72
CA GLY A 18 -16.92 -5.73 13.14
C GLY A 18 -16.00 -6.55 14.04
N HIS A 19 -16.53 -6.91 15.20
CA HIS A 19 -15.91 -7.83 16.16
C HIS A 19 -16.98 -8.59 16.94
N LEU A 20 -16.64 -9.82 17.35
CA LEU A 20 -17.35 -10.56 18.39
C LEU A 20 -17.01 -9.98 19.77
N ILE A 21 -17.90 -10.17 20.75
CA ILE A 21 -17.72 -9.61 22.10
C ILE A 21 -16.95 -10.59 23.01
N ASN A 22 -17.33 -11.87 23.03
CA ASN A 22 -16.82 -12.88 23.97
C ASN A 22 -16.48 -14.22 23.28
N PRO A 23 -15.20 -14.55 23.05
CA PRO A 23 -14.03 -13.67 23.19
C PRO A 23 -14.00 -12.60 22.09
N ARG A 24 -13.31 -11.49 22.35
CA ARG A 24 -13.19 -10.41 21.37
C ARG A 24 -12.33 -10.83 20.18
N ARG A 25 -12.96 -11.03 19.02
CA ARG A 25 -12.33 -11.46 17.75
C ARG A 25 -12.83 -10.60 16.59
N PRO A 26 -11.96 -10.19 15.65
CA PRO A 26 -12.40 -9.45 14.48
C PRO A 26 -13.20 -10.36 13.54
N ILE A 27 -14.21 -9.79 12.87
CA ILE A 27 -15.13 -10.52 11.99
C ILE A 27 -15.49 -9.65 10.78
N VAL A 28 -15.65 -10.30 9.63
CA VAL A 28 -16.40 -9.78 8.49
C VAL A 28 -17.68 -10.60 8.36
N LEU A 29 -18.83 -9.91 8.31
CA LEU A 29 -20.15 -10.51 8.11
C LEU A 29 -20.51 -10.47 6.63
N LEU A 30 -21.24 -11.48 6.15
CA LEU A 30 -21.77 -11.57 4.80
C LEU A 30 -23.30 -11.45 4.80
N TYR A 31 -23.80 -10.66 3.85
CA TYR A 31 -25.20 -10.51 3.55
C TYR A 31 -25.42 -10.69 2.05
N LYS A 32 -26.63 -11.10 1.65
CA LYS A 32 -27.05 -11.14 0.25
C LYS A 32 -28.39 -10.45 0.04
N SER A 33 -28.68 -10.05 -1.19
CA SER A 33 -29.93 -9.41 -1.58
C SER A 33 -30.24 -9.69 -3.06
N SER A 34 -31.50 -9.93 -3.39
CA SER A 34 -31.97 -10.04 -4.78
C SER A 34 -32.36 -8.69 -5.39
N ASP A 35 -32.72 -7.71 -4.57
CA ASP A 35 -33.28 -6.42 -4.99
C ASP A 35 -32.41 -5.20 -4.62
N PHE A 36 -31.29 -5.41 -3.90
CA PHE A 36 -30.39 -4.39 -3.34
C PHE A 36 -30.92 -3.63 -2.11
N TYR A 37 -32.19 -3.77 -1.78
CA TYR A 37 -32.84 -3.05 -0.69
C TYR A 37 -33.05 -3.93 0.54
N THR A 38 -33.46 -5.19 0.33
CA THR A 38 -33.76 -6.16 1.37
C THR A 38 -32.58 -7.13 1.51
N TRP A 39 -31.94 -7.14 2.68
CA TRP A 39 -30.71 -7.89 2.92
C TRP A 39 -30.94 -9.06 3.88
N GLU A 40 -30.56 -10.25 3.44
CA GLU A 40 -30.53 -11.48 4.25
C GLU A 40 -29.14 -11.66 4.85
N PHE A 41 -29.07 -11.90 6.16
CA PHE A 41 -27.81 -12.25 6.81
C PHE A 41 -27.46 -13.72 6.51
N ILE A 42 -26.27 -13.95 5.94
CA ILE A 42 -25.80 -15.28 5.60
C ILE A 42 -24.95 -15.91 6.70
N GLY A 43 -24.07 -15.11 7.31
CA GLY A 43 -23.14 -15.63 8.30
C GLY A 43 -21.82 -14.85 8.36
N PRO A 44 -20.85 -15.35 9.14
CA PRO A 44 -19.48 -14.85 9.10
C PRO A 44 -18.83 -15.20 7.76
N LEU A 45 -18.36 -14.20 7.01
CA LEU A 45 -17.46 -14.43 5.89
C LEU A 45 -16.09 -14.93 6.39
N CYS A 46 -15.55 -14.25 7.41
CA CYS A 46 -14.23 -14.54 7.95
C CYS A 46 -14.15 -14.09 9.40
N ILE A 47 -13.56 -14.92 10.27
CA ILE A 47 -13.27 -14.61 11.67
C ILE A 47 -11.83 -14.99 11.95
N GLU A 48 -11.08 -14.08 12.58
CA GLU A 48 -9.67 -14.31 12.90
C GLU A 48 -9.39 -14.24 14.40
N ASP A 49 -8.14 -14.54 14.77
CA ASP A 49 -7.65 -14.31 16.12
C ASP A 49 -7.50 -12.82 16.44
N ARG A 50 -7.62 -12.44 17.72
CA ARG A 50 -7.47 -11.06 18.19
C ARG A 50 -6.11 -10.44 17.83
N LYS A 51 -5.06 -11.24 17.61
CA LYS A 51 -3.75 -10.78 17.11
C LYS A 51 -3.84 -10.11 15.73
N LYS A 52 -4.90 -10.37 14.94
CA LYS A 52 -5.16 -9.71 13.65
C LYS A 52 -5.99 -8.43 13.75
N GLY A 53 -6.26 -7.96 14.98
CA GLY A 53 -6.97 -6.72 15.25
C GLY A 53 -8.05 -6.91 16.29
N LYS A 54 -8.39 -5.84 17.00
CA LYS A 54 -9.51 -5.83 17.95
C LYS A 54 -10.87 -5.67 17.26
N ASN A 55 -10.86 -5.25 15.99
CA ASN A 55 -12.00 -4.86 15.18
C ASN A 55 -11.49 -4.76 13.74
N TRP A 56 -12.31 -5.10 12.75
CA TRP A 56 -12.00 -4.84 11.35
C TRP A 56 -12.91 -3.75 10.79
N GLU A 57 -12.29 -2.75 10.17
CA GLU A 57 -12.92 -1.64 9.45
C GLU A 57 -12.69 -1.76 7.95
N CYS A 58 -13.54 -1.08 7.19
CA CYS A 58 -13.42 -0.94 5.74
C CYS A 58 -13.06 -2.26 5.02
N PRO A 59 -13.82 -3.36 5.22
CA PRO A 59 -13.57 -4.59 4.49
C PRO A 59 -13.71 -4.33 2.99
N ASN A 60 -12.74 -4.80 2.20
CA ASN A 60 -12.90 -4.90 0.75
C ASN A 60 -12.73 -6.38 0.38
N PHE A 61 -13.72 -6.95 -0.31
CA PHE A 61 -13.72 -8.36 -0.67
C PHE A 61 -14.00 -8.53 -2.16
N PHE A 62 -13.03 -9.06 -2.90
CA PHE A 62 -13.12 -9.16 -4.36
C PHE A 62 -12.21 -10.25 -4.92
N PRO A 63 -12.54 -10.81 -6.10
CA PRO A 63 -11.68 -11.75 -6.79
C PRO A 63 -10.56 -11.05 -7.59
N ILE A 64 -9.39 -11.69 -7.66
CA ILE A 64 -8.38 -11.46 -8.70
C ILE A 64 -7.94 -12.84 -9.20
N LYS A 65 -8.17 -13.10 -10.50
CA LYS A 65 -7.99 -14.43 -11.12
C LYS A 65 -8.85 -15.48 -10.39
N ASP A 66 -8.26 -16.60 -9.98
CA ASP A 66 -8.87 -17.75 -9.32
C ASP A 66 -8.86 -17.65 -7.78
N LYS A 67 -8.46 -16.51 -7.21
CA LYS A 67 -8.39 -16.30 -5.76
C LYS A 67 -9.21 -15.10 -5.31
N TYR A 68 -9.58 -15.13 -4.03
CA TYR A 68 -10.25 -14.03 -3.36
C TYR A 68 -9.31 -13.27 -2.44
N ILE A 69 -9.55 -11.97 -2.35
CA ILE A 69 -8.76 -11.04 -1.56
C ILE A 69 -9.69 -10.39 -0.55
N LEU A 70 -9.29 -10.45 0.73
CA LEU A 70 -9.91 -9.69 1.79
C LEU A 70 -8.90 -8.66 2.31
N ILE A 71 -9.25 -7.38 2.21
CA ILE A 71 -8.51 -6.26 2.81
C ILE A 71 -9.32 -5.74 3.99
N VAL A 72 -8.67 -5.46 5.12
CA VAL A 72 -9.29 -4.89 6.32
C VAL A 72 -8.37 -3.87 6.99
N SER A 73 -8.97 -2.93 7.71
CA SER A 73 -8.30 -1.91 8.50
C SER A 73 -8.44 -2.22 10.01
N PRO A 74 -7.40 -2.77 10.68
CA PRO A 74 -7.56 -3.36 12.02
C PRO A 74 -7.23 -2.42 13.20
N HIS A 75 -7.32 -1.10 13.01
CA HIS A 75 -6.71 -0.05 13.87
C HIS A 75 -5.19 -0.20 14.06
N ASN A 76 -4.54 -0.75 13.04
CA ASN A 76 -3.10 -0.84 12.87
C ASN A 76 -2.81 -0.69 11.35
N LYS A 77 -1.63 -1.12 10.87
CA LYS A 77 -1.36 -1.24 9.42
C LYS A 77 -2.52 -1.99 8.75
N VAL A 78 -2.98 -1.47 7.61
CA VAL A 78 -3.96 -2.17 6.77
C VAL A 78 -3.37 -3.51 6.37
N ILE A 79 -4.17 -4.56 6.49
CA ILE A 79 -3.74 -5.92 6.17
C ILE A 79 -4.64 -6.51 5.10
N TYR A 80 -4.10 -7.46 4.35
CA TYR A 80 -4.86 -8.27 3.42
C TYR A 80 -4.51 -9.74 3.56
N ALA A 81 -5.41 -10.60 3.12
CA ALA A 81 -5.15 -12.00 2.86
C ALA A 81 -5.63 -12.39 1.47
N VAL A 82 -4.91 -13.33 0.87
CA VAL A 82 -5.34 -14.07 -0.33
C VAL A 82 -5.82 -15.44 0.15
N GLY A 83 -6.91 -15.93 -0.41
CA GLY A 83 -7.48 -17.19 0.01
C GLY A 83 -8.57 -17.71 -0.93
N ASP A 84 -9.20 -18.78 -0.47
CA ASP A 84 -10.29 -19.45 -1.17
C ASP A 84 -11.64 -19.01 -0.60
N TYR A 85 -12.62 -18.84 -1.47
CA TYR A 85 -14.00 -18.49 -1.11
C TYR A 85 -14.93 -19.58 -1.62
N ASN A 86 -15.49 -20.36 -0.70
CA ASN A 86 -16.38 -21.47 -1.01
C ASN A 86 -17.52 -21.51 0.01
N ASN A 87 -18.73 -21.87 -0.43
CA ASN A 87 -19.90 -22.00 0.44
C ASN A 87 -20.10 -20.78 1.37
N ASN A 88 -20.01 -19.57 0.80
CA ASN A 88 -20.18 -18.31 1.53
C ASN A 88 -19.18 -18.04 2.67
N SER A 89 -18.04 -18.75 2.69
CA SER A 89 -16.97 -18.59 3.67
C SER A 89 -15.62 -18.37 3.01
N PHE A 90 -14.85 -17.41 3.54
CA PHE A 90 -13.50 -17.09 3.07
C PHE A 90 -12.45 -17.69 4.00
N THR A 91 -11.56 -18.50 3.44
CA THR A 91 -10.44 -19.12 4.15
C THR A 91 -9.14 -18.39 3.78
N PRO A 92 -8.62 -17.49 4.64
CA PRO A 92 -7.38 -16.77 4.36
C PRO A 92 -6.16 -17.69 4.47
N ASN A 93 -5.19 -17.57 3.57
CA ASN A 93 -3.93 -18.32 3.68
C ASN A 93 -2.98 -17.65 4.68
N GLN A 94 -2.47 -16.48 4.33
CA GLN A 94 -1.58 -15.69 5.16
C GLN A 94 -1.95 -14.21 5.06
N TRP A 95 -1.84 -13.53 6.20
CA TRP A 95 -2.06 -12.09 6.30
C TRP A 95 -0.76 -11.32 6.11
N TYR A 96 -0.81 -10.31 5.25
CA TYR A 96 0.28 -9.40 4.94
C TYR A 96 -0.14 -7.96 5.20
N ALA A 97 0.83 -7.07 5.48
CA ALA A 97 0.56 -5.64 5.45
C ALA A 97 0.38 -5.20 3.98
N LEU A 98 -0.62 -4.35 3.73
CA LEU A 98 -0.88 -3.76 2.42
C LEU A 98 0.05 -2.57 2.16
N ASP A 99 0.35 -1.81 3.20
CA ASP A 99 1.30 -0.69 3.21
C ASP A 99 2.02 -0.69 4.57
N HIS A 100 3.35 -0.46 4.56
CA HIS A 100 4.14 -0.48 5.78
C HIS A 100 4.24 0.86 6.48
N GLY A 101 3.77 1.92 5.82
CA GLY A 101 3.71 3.26 6.36
C GLY A 101 2.62 3.41 7.41
N ARG A 102 2.94 4.10 8.51
CA ARG A 102 2.02 4.24 9.66
C ARG A 102 0.76 5.06 9.39
N LEU A 103 0.73 5.85 8.32
CA LEU A 103 -0.33 6.83 8.06
C LEU A 103 -1.41 6.32 7.10
N PHE A 104 -1.15 5.22 6.39
CA PHE A 104 -2.06 4.62 5.40
C PHE A 104 -3.17 3.81 6.09
N TYR A 105 -4.45 4.14 5.82
CA TYR A 105 -5.58 3.53 6.50
C TYR A 105 -6.89 3.60 5.69
N ALA A 106 -7.90 2.83 6.08
CA ALA A 106 -9.27 2.88 5.53
C ALA A 106 -9.32 2.81 4.00
N THR A 107 -9.06 1.61 3.46
CA THR A 107 -9.04 1.38 2.02
C THR A 107 -10.43 1.28 1.41
N ASN A 108 -10.52 1.64 0.13
CA ASN A 108 -11.64 1.24 -0.71
C ASN A 108 -11.13 0.82 -2.09
N VAL A 109 -11.86 -0.09 -2.72
CA VAL A 109 -11.51 -0.70 -4.00
C VAL A 109 -12.66 -0.57 -4.97
N MET A 110 -12.34 -0.35 -6.24
CA MET A 110 -13.32 -0.45 -7.32
C MET A 110 -12.74 -1.19 -8.52
N LYS A 111 -13.63 -1.70 -9.37
CA LYS A 111 -13.30 -2.09 -10.73
C LYS A 111 -13.53 -0.92 -11.66
N ASP A 112 -12.60 -0.68 -12.56
CA ASP A 112 -12.79 0.29 -13.64
C ASP A 112 -13.38 -0.38 -14.90
N PRO A 113 -13.72 0.38 -15.95
CA PRO A 113 -14.26 -0.17 -17.21
C PRO A 113 -13.32 -1.15 -17.93
N HIS A 114 -12.03 -1.15 -17.59
CA HIS A 114 -11.02 -2.08 -18.12
C HIS A 114 -10.79 -3.29 -17.19
N ASN A 115 -11.67 -3.48 -16.19
CA ASN A 115 -11.61 -4.55 -15.20
C ASN A 115 -10.35 -4.54 -14.31
N ARG A 116 -9.65 -3.40 -14.23
CA ARG A 116 -8.56 -3.17 -13.29
C ARG A 116 -9.14 -3.00 -11.89
N THR A 117 -8.52 -3.64 -10.91
CA THR A 117 -8.83 -3.41 -9.50
C THR A 117 -8.04 -2.20 -9.03
N ILE A 118 -8.71 -1.09 -8.74
CA ILE A 118 -8.08 0.16 -8.29
C ILE A 118 -8.37 0.37 -6.81
N LEU A 119 -7.32 0.68 -6.04
CA LEU A 119 -7.38 0.92 -4.61
C LEU A 119 -6.98 2.36 -4.27
N TRP A 120 -7.70 2.96 -3.33
CA TRP A 120 -7.31 4.17 -2.61
C TRP A 120 -7.33 3.91 -1.11
N ALA A 121 -6.64 4.76 -0.36
CA ALA A 121 -6.71 4.81 1.08
C ALA A 121 -6.68 6.26 1.58
N TRP A 122 -7.11 6.45 2.82
CA TRP A 122 -6.84 7.67 3.56
C TRP A 122 -5.39 7.67 4.06
N ILE A 123 -4.64 8.71 3.71
CA ILE A 123 -3.37 9.05 4.34
C ILE A 123 -3.66 10.06 5.44
N ARG A 124 -3.48 9.62 6.68
CA ARG A 124 -3.63 10.45 7.87
C ARG A 124 -2.54 11.51 7.91
N ALA A 125 -2.91 12.77 8.16
CA ALA A 125 -1.92 13.80 8.47
C ALA A 125 -1.69 13.84 9.99
N THR A 126 -0.44 14.00 10.40
CA THR A 126 -0.07 14.29 11.79
C THR A 126 0.63 15.63 11.85
N ASP A 127 0.37 16.42 12.90
CA ASP A 127 1.08 17.67 13.21
C ASP A 127 1.07 18.74 12.10
N ILE A 128 -0.03 18.85 11.34
CA ILE A 128 -0.23 19.91 10.34
C ILE A 128 -1.43 20.82 10.69
N LYS A 129 -1.28 22.13 10.42
CA LYS A 129 -2.35 23.14 10.53
C LYS A 129 -3.02 23.37 9.17
N GLY A 130 -4.35 23.50 9.15
CA GLY A 130 -5.13 23.89 7.97
C GLY A 130 -5.68 22.75 7.11
N TRP A 131 -5.24 21.50 7.30
CA TRP A 131 -5.82 20.31 6.68
C TRP A 131 -5.53 19.04 7.51
N ASN A 132 -6.29 17.95 7.31
CA ASN A 132 -6.19 16.73 8.13
C ASN A 132 -6.30 15.44 7.29
N GLY A 133 -5.31 15.22 6.44
CA GLY A 133 -5.17 14.01 5.63
C GLY A 133 -5.70 14.17 4.20
N CYS A 134 -5.30 13.23 3.35
CA CYS A 134 -5.61 13.22 1.92
C CYS A 134 -5.82 11.77 1.45
N LEU A 135 -6.20 11.58 0.20
CA LEU A 135 -6.21 10.25 -0.39
C LEU A 135 -4.82 9.88 -0.92
N SER A 136 -4.49 8.60 -0.83
CA SER A 136 -3.33 8.05 -1.53
C SER A 136 -3.47 8.19 -3.03
N LEU A 137 -2.36 8.04 -3.74
CA LEU A 137 -2.41 7.77 -5.17
C LEU A 137 -3.24 6.51 -5.45
N PRO A 138 -3.96 6.49 -6.59
CA PRO A 138 -4.69 5.31 -7.02
C PRO A 138 -3.72 4.18 -7.40
N ARG A 139 -3.95 2.99 -6.84
CA ARG A 139 -3.09 1.81 -7.04
C ARG A 139 -3.82 0.73 -7.81
N ILE A 140 -3.25 0.25 -8.91
CA ILE A 140 -3.69 -1.01 -9.54
C ILE A 140 -3.22 -2.16 -8.65
N LEU A 141 -4.15 -3.03 -8.29
CA LEU A 141 -3.87 -4.31 -7.64
C LEU A 141 -3.84 -5.44 -8.66
N SER A 142 -2.86 -6.32 -8.51
CA SER A 142 -2.77 -7.58 -9.25
C SER A 142 -2.20 -8.69 -8.37
N LEU A 143 -2.26 -9.95 -8.82
CA LEU A 143 -1.77 -11.10 -8.06
C LEU A 143 -0.49 -11.64 -8.70
N GLY A 144 0.60 -11.65 -7.92
CA GLY A 144 1.89 -12.23 -8.31
C GLY A 144 1.90 -13.76 -8.24
N PRO A 145 2.94 -14.41 -8.78
CA PRO A 145 3.06 -15.88 -8.79
C PRO A 145 3.26 -16.49 -7.39
N ASP A 146 3.63 -15.68 -6.40
CA ASP A 146 3.77 -16.08 -4.99
C ASP A 146 2.47 -15.93 -4.18
N ASN A 147 1.34 -15.72 -4.86
CA ASN A 147 0.02 -15.46 -4.24
C ASN A 147 0.01 -14.26 -3.29
N LYS A 148 0.81 -13.23 -3.58
CA LYS A 148 0.76 -11.94 -2.89
C LYS A 148 0.33 -10.83 -3.84
N LEU A 149 -0.29 -9.80 -3.28
CA LEU A 149 -0.67 -8.63 -4.06
C LEU A 149 0.57 -7.96 -4.66
N ARG A 150 0.35 -7.37 -5.83
CA ARG A 150 1.28 -6.49 -6.52
C ARG A 150 0.62 -5.14 -6.73
N TYR A 151 1.42 -4.09 -6.64
CA TYR A 151 0.98 -2.70 -6.66
C TYR A 151 1.66 -1.94 -7.79
N ALA A 152 0.87 -1.19 -8.55
CA ALA A 152 1.38 -0.21 -9.48
C ALA A 152 0.58 1.10 -9.34
N PRO A 153 1.22 2.27 -9.37
CA PRO A 153 0.51 3.52 -9.60
C PRO A 153 -0.28 3.45 -10.91
N LEU A 154 -1.43 4.13 -11.00
CA LEU A 154 -2.17 4.20 -12.27
C LEU A 154 -1.31 4.82 -13.39
N PRO A 155 -1.27 4.22 -14.59
CA PRO A 155 -0.62 4.80 -15.76
C PRO A 155 -1.18 6.19 -16.15
N GLU A 156 -2.42 6.50 -15.77
CA GLU A 156 -3.01 7.82 -16.03
C GLU A 156 -2.28 8.95 -15.30
N LEU A 157 -1.55 8.66 -14.22
CA LEU A 157 -0.71 9.62 -13.50
C LEU A 157 0.44 10.15 -14.37
N GLU A 158 0.82 9.43 -15.44
CA GLU A 158 1.86 9.88 -16.38
C GLU A 158 1.51 11.23 -17.03
N LYS A 159 0.21 11.57 -17.12
CA LYS A 159 -0.25 12.88 -17.61
C LYS A 159 0.15 14.05 -16.71
N LEU A 160 0.52 13.79 -15.45
CA LEU A 160 1.00 14.81 -14.52
C LEU A 160 2.49 15.13 -14.71
N ARG A 161 3.22 14.29 -15.45
CA ARG A 161 4.65 14.49 -15.70
C ARG A 161 4.88 15.75 -16.52
N LYS A 162 5.80 16.59 -16.05
CA LYS A 162 6.25 17.81 -16.74
C LYS A 162 7.72 17.65 -17.14
N LYS A 163 8.57 18.58 -16.70
CA LYS A 163 10.01 18.55 -16.97
C LYS A 163 10.62 17.22 -16.50
N HIS A 164 11.26 16.52 -17.43
CA HIS A 164 11.88 15.23 -17.19
C HIS A 164 13.40 15.37 -17.10
N TYR A 165 14.00 14.71 -16.12
CA TYR A 165 15.44 14.59 -15.95
C TYR A 165 15.80 13.11 -16.01
N LYS A 166 16.76 12.75 -16.85
CA LYS A 166 17.20 11.37 -17.03
C LYS A 166 18.67 11.24 -16.70
N PHE A 167 18.98 10.24 -15.89
CA PHE A 167 20.33 9.81 -15.54
C PHE A 167 20.44 8.31 -15.80
N SER A 168 21.56 7.84 -16.32
CA SER A 168 21.76 6.42 -16.66
C SER A 168 23.19 5.99 -16.44
N ASN A 169 23.38 4.71 -16.13
CA ASN A 169 24.69 4.06 -16.00
C ASN A 169 25.63 4.76 -15.00
N LEU A 170 25.05 5.26 -13.89
CA LEU A 170 25.81 5.88 -12.82
C LEU A 170 26.26 4.82 -11.82
N VAL A 171 27.57 4.78 -11.54
CA VAL A 171 28.12 3.96 -10.46
C VAL A 171 28.10 4.79 -9.18
N ILE A 172 27.27 4.36 -8.23
CA ILE A 172 27.14 5.05 -6.93
C ILE A 172 28.17 4.45 -5.96
N SER A 173 29.04 5.31 -5.44
CA SER A 173 29.96 5.00 -4.36
C SER A 173 29.76 5.97 -3.20
N GLN A 174 30.41 5.73 -2.05
CA GLN A 174 30.33 6.65 -0.91
C GLN A 174 30.76 8.09 -1.24
N ASN A 175 31.61 8.26 -2.26
CA ASN A 175 32.12 9.56 -2.71
C ASN A 175 31.25 10.21 -3.78
N PHE A 176 30.32 9.46 -4.39
CA PHE A 176 29.44 9.98 -5.43
C PHE A 176 28.14 10.48 -4.81
N LYS A 177 28.14 11.75 -4.38
CA LYS A 177 26.98 12.43 -3.81
C LYS A 177 26.41 13.43 -4.83
N GLU A 178 25.14 13.80 -4.62
CA GLU A 178 24.52 14.98 -5.25
C GLU A 178 24.01 14.86 -6.71
N ILE A 179 23.61 13.68 -7.20
CA ILE A 179 22.95 13.54 -8.53
C ILE A 179 21.79 14.54 -8.70
N LEU A 180 21.06 14.79 -7.62
CA LEU A 180 19.87 15.65 -7.60
C LEU A 180 20.17 17.09 -7.12
N LYS A 181 21.44 17.53 -7.12
CA LYS A 181 21.85 18.83 -6.54
C LYS A 181 21.01 20.01 -7.03
N ASN A 182 20.68 20.01 -8.32
CA ASN A 182 20.02 21.13 -9.00
C ASN A 182 18.51 20.90 -9.23
N ILE A 183 17.93 19.87 -8.60
CA ILE A 183 16.50 19.58 -8.70
C ILE A 183 15.83 20.01 -7.40
N ARG A 184 14.91 20.96 -7.50
CA ARG A 184 14.09 21.47 -6.39
C ARG A 184 12.64 21.51 -6.83
N SER A 185 11.78 20.80 -6.11
CA SER A 185 10.34 20.81 -6.33
C SER A 185 9.62 20.28 -5.08
N LYS A 186 8.38 20.72 -4.88
CA LYS A 186 7.46 20.16 -3.88
C LYS A 186 6.66 18.97 -4.45
N HIS A 187 6.72 18.77 -5.76
CA HIS A 187 6.00 17.73 -6.50
C HIS A 187 6.99 16.98 -7.38
N LEU A 188 7.24 15.71 -7.07
CA LEU A 188 8.20 14.90 -7.84
C LEU A 188 7.69 13.47 -7.98
N GLU A 189 7.88 12.93 -9.17
CA GLU A 189 7.86 11.50 -9.43
C GLU A 189 9.31 11.07 -9.73
N ILE A 190 9.80 10.06 -9.03
CA ILE A 190 11.16 9.55 -9.15
C ILE A 190 11.10 8.06 -9.40
N ALA A 191 11.51 7.62 -10.59
CA ALA A 191 11.68 6.21 -10.91
C ALA A 191 13.17 5.86 -10.92
N ILE A 192 13.59 4.95 -10.05
CA ILE A 192 14.98 4.55 -9.87
C ILE A 192 15.09 3.04 -10.06
N LYS A 193 16.10 2.62 -10.83
CA LYS A 193 16.50 1.22 -10.94
C LYS A 193 17.92 1.09 -10.43
N PHE A 194 18.09 0.42 -9.30
CA PHE A 194 19.40 0.05 -8.78
C PHE A 194 19.74 -1.36 -9.21
N GLU A 195 21.01 -1.57 -9.54
CA GLU A 195 21.63 -2.88 -9.68
C GLU A 195 22.72 -3.00 -8.61
N LEU A 196 22.57 -3.99 -7.72
CA LEU A 196 23.48 -4.19 -6.62
C LEU A 196 24.78 -4.83 -7.11
N LEU A 197 25.90 -4.12 -6.96
CA LEU A 197 27.24 -4.64 -7.22
C LEU A 197 27.81 -5.31 -5.95
N ASN A 198 28.32 -4.50 -5.03
CA ASN A 198 29.00 -4.94 -3.81
C ASN A 198 28.65 -4.12 -2.56
N ALA A 199 27.66 -3.23 -2.64
CA ALA A 199 27.25 -2.40 -1.52
C ALA A 199 26.52 -3.22 -0.43
N LYS A 200 26.78 -2.93 0.85
CA LYS A 200 26.00 -3.51 1.96
C LYS A 200 24.60 -2.91 2.01
N SER A 201 24.50 -1.61 1.77
CA SER A 201 23.25 -0.87 1.65
C SER A 201 23.36 0.22 0.61
N PHE A 202 22.25 0.57 0.00
CA PHE A 202 22.17 1.61 -1.02
C PHE A 202 20.77 2.23 -1.04
N GLY A 203 20.65 3.41 -1.61
CA GLY A 203 19.37 4.11 -1.67
C GLY A 203 19.51 5.54 -2.14
N ILE A 204 18.50 6.32 -1.80
CA ILE A 204 18.39 7.74 -2.11
C ILE A 204 18.06 8.52 -0.84
N GLN A 205 18.65 9.71 -0.73
CA GLN A 205 18.27 10.68 0.28
C GLN A 205 17.57 11.85 -0.39
N LEU A 206 16.39 12.17 0.11
CA LEU A 206 15.53 13.26 -0.33
C LEU A 206 15.40 14.28 0.80
N PHE A 207 14.89 15.47 0.46
CA PHE A 207 14.61 16.52 1.46
C PHE A 207 15.85 16.98 2.25
N ASN A 208 17.05 16.85 1.67
CA ASN A 208 18.31 17.32 2.27
C ASN A 208 18.48 18.83 2.08
N SER A 209 17.63 19.63 2.73
CA SER A 209 17.69 21.09 2.73
C SER A 209 17.70 21.62 4.16
N LYS A 210 18.28 22.81 4.37
CA LYS A 210 18.39 23.42 5.70
C LYS A 210 17.03 23.63 6.39
N SER A 211 15.95 23.77 5.62
CA SER A 211 14.59 24.05 6.08
C SER A 211 13.77 22.81 6.48
N ILE A 212 14.34 21.60 6.43
CA ILE A 212 13.62 20.37 6.78
C ILE A 212 14.20 19.77 8.06
N ILE A 213 13.32 19.20 8.92
CA ILE A 213 13.71 18.69 10.25
C ILE A 213 14.67 17.53 10.08
N GLN A 214 14.31 16.61 9.19
CA GLN A 214 15.04 15.39 8.91
C GLN A 214 14.92 15.06 7.43
N ALA A 215 16.06 14.81 6.78
CA ALA A 215 16.07 14.28 5.42
C ALA A 215 15.41 12.89 5.40
N GLU A 216 14.65 12.59 4.36
CA GLU A 216 14.06 11.27 4.17
C GLU A 216 15.05 10.37 3.43
N SER A 217 15.45 9.26 4.05
CA SER A 217 16.24 8.24 3.38
C SER A 217 15.37 7.07 2.98
N ILE A 218 15.52 6.60 1.75
CA ILE A 218 14.82 5.44 1.21
C ILE A 218 15.87 4.51 0.64
N GLY A 219 15.81 3.24 0.97
CA GLY A 219 16.84 2.32 0.48
C GLY A 219 16.68 0.91 0.98
N TYR A 220 17.71 0.12 0.70
CA TYR A 220 17.72 -1.29 0.99
C TYR A 220 19.06 -1.72 1.61
N ASP A 221 18.98 -2.55 2.65
CA ASP A 221 20.09 -3.14 3.37
C ASP A 221 20.12 -4.64 3.04
N GLN A 222 21.10 -5.03 2.23
CA GLN A 222 21.28 -6.40 1.77
C GLN A 222 21.73 -7.33 2.90
N SER A 223 22.46 -6.82 3.90
CA SER A 223 22.99 -7.65 4.98
C SER A 223 21.87 -8.15 5.89
N ASN A 224 20.82 -7.35 6.06
CA ASN A 224 19.68 -7.68 6.93
C ASN A 224 18.38 -7.98 6.16
N ASN A 225 18.38 -7.84 4.83
CA ASN A 225 17.19 -7.91 3.97
C ASN A 225 16.10 -6.93 4.41
N ILE A 226 16.46 -5.66 4.60
CA ILE A 226 15.55 -4.61 5.07
C ILE A 226 15.39 -3.53 4.02
N LEU A 227 14.15 -3.29 3.59
CA LEU A 227 13.75 -2.08 2.87
C LEU A 227 13.30 -1.02 3.88
N TRP A 228 13.65 0.24 3.67
CA TRP A 228 13.20 1.34 4.52
C TRP A 228 12.75 2.58 3.74
N SER A 229 11.85 3.35 4.35
CA SER A 229 11.58 4.76 4.04
C SER A 229 11.48 5.50 5.37
N GLY A 230 12.41 6.41 5.61
CA GLY A 230 12.47 7.16 6.87
C GLY A 230 12.64 6.22 8.06
N LYS A 231 11.63 6.20 8.94
CA LYS A 231 11.61 5.34 10.14
C LYS A 231 10.95 3.98 9.90
N ASP A 232 10.17 3.85 8.84
CA ASP A 232 9.45 2.62 8.52
C ASP A 232 10.39 1.61 7.85
N LYS A 233 10.34 0.36 8.32
CA LYS A 233 11.18 -0.74 7.86
C LYS A 233 10.34 -1.97 7.60
N VAL A 234 10.73 -2.76 6.60
CA VAL A 234 10.10 -4.03 6.26
C VAL A 234 11.16 -5.05 5.82
N ASN A 235 10.96 -6.31 6.21
CA ASN A 235 11.73 -7.42 5.66
C ASN A 235 11.42 -7.57 4.18
N PHE A 236 12.43 -7.42 3.34
CA PHE A 236 12.29 -7.47 1.90
C PHE A 236 13.46 -8.26 1.33
N ILE A 237 13.16 -9.29 0.56
CA ILE A 237 14.20 -10.13 -0.05
C ILE A 237 14.25 -9.81 -1.54
N LEU A 238 15.38 -9.33 -2.02
CA LEU A 238 15.63 -9.27 -3.46
C LEU A 238 15.65 -10.69 -4.01
N GLU A 239 14.87 -10.95 -5.06
CA GLU A 239 14.90 -12.27 -5.70
C GLU A 239 16.33 -12.58 -6.16
N ASN A 240 16.85 -13.74 -5.76
CA ASN A 240 18.27 -14.09 -5.73
C ASN A 240 19.03 -13.84 -7.05
N ASN A 241 18.34 -13.85 -8.19
CA ASN A 241 18.93 -13.64 -9.51
C ASN A 241 18.84 -12.20 -10.03
N SER A 242 18.00 -11.37 -9.42
CA SER A 242 17.71 -10.04 -9.96
C SER A 242 18.79 -9.03 -9.60
N LYS A 243 19.30 -9.06 -8.35
CA LYS A 243 20.11 -7.98 -7.74
C LYS A 243 19.55 -6.57 -8.01
N LYS A 244 18.25 -6.47 -8.31
CA LYS A 244 17.62 -5.26 -8.86
C LYS A 244 16.54 -4.74 -7.93
N LEU A 245 16.72 -3.50 -7.51
CA LEU A 245 15.75 -2.77 -6.71
C LEU A 245 15.20 -1.62 -7.56
N ASN A 246 13.93 -1.71 -7.91
CA ASN A 246 13.17 -0.65 -8.53
C ASN A 246 12.40 0.10 -7.46
N LEU A 247 12.62 1.41 -7.37
CA LEU A 247 11.84 2.32 -6.54
C LEU A 247 11.05 3.25 -7.46
N HIS A 248 9.75 3.39 -7.21
CA HIS A 248 8.90 4.39 -7.84
C HIS A 248 8.32 5.24 -6.72
N ILE A 249 8.79 6.48 -6.62
CA ILE A 249 8.57 7.37 -5.49
C ILE A 249 7.74 8.56 -5.98
N PHE A 250 6.69 8.88 -5.26
CA PHE A 250 5.89 10.09 -5.48
C PHE A 250 5.98 10.99 -4.26
N ILE A 251 6.13 12.27 -4.53
CA ILE A 251 6.20 13.33 -3.54
C ILE A 251 5.15 14.38 -3.88
N ASP A 252 4.28 14.68 -2.93
CA ASP A 252 3.37 15.82 -2.98
C ASP A 252 3.46 16.60 -1.66
N ASN A 253 4.16 17.73 -1.69
CA ASN A 253 4.48 18.55 -0.53
C ASN A 253 5.09 17.74 0.61
N SER A 254 4.28 17.38 1.60
CA SER A 254 4.65 16.64 2.79
C SER A 254 4.35 15.15 2.68
N ILE A 255 3.73 14.66 1.62
CA ILE A 255 3.40 13.23 1.47
C ILE A 255 4.43 12.56 0.58
N ILE A 256 4.82 11.34 0.97
CA ILE A 256 5.67 10.47 0.17
C ILE A 256 5.06 9.08 0.06
N GLU A 257 4.97 8.56 -1.16
CA GLU A 257 4.56 7.17 -1.42
C GLU A 257 5.68 6.46 -2.18
N VAL A 258 6.19 5.37 -1.61
CA VAL A 258 7.29 4.58 -2.17
C VAL A 258 6.76 3.21 -2.58
N PHE A 259 6.83 2.90 -3.87
CA PHE A 259 6.50 1.59 -4.44
C PHE A 259 7.80 0.85 -4.79
N THR A 260 7.97 -0.37 -4.27
CA THR A 260 9.22 -1.14 -4.45
C THR A 260 8.95 -2.45 -5.17
N ASN A 261 9.58 -2.64 -6.34
CA ASN A 261 9.45 -3.85 -7.19
C ASN A 261 7.99 -4.32 -7.43
N HIS A 262 7.01 -3.41 -7.36
CA HIS A 262 5.59 -3.74 -7.34
C HIS A 262 5.15 -4.66 -6.18
N ARG A 263 5.99 -4.92 -5.18
CA ARG A 263 5.74 -5.90 -4.10
C ARG A 263 5.43 -5.25 -2.77
N GLU A 264 6.06 -4.12 -2.46
CA GLU A 264 5.88 -3.44 -1.19
C GLU A 264 5.58 -1.95 -1.41
N CYS A 265 4.81 -1.37 -0.48
CA CYS A 265 4.53 0.05 -0.43
C CYS A 265 4.85 0.61 0.94
N ILE A 266 5.41 1.82 0.99
CA ILE A 266 5.61 2.58 2.23
C ILE A 266 5.11 4.00 2.01
N THR A 267 4.05 4.37 2.73
CA THR A 267 3.45 5.71 2.68
C THR A 267 3.81 6.52 3.93
N GLY A 268 4.48 7.65 3.73
CA GLY A 268 5.00 8.50 4.80
C GLY A 268 4.54 9.94 4.70
N GLN A 269 4.86 10.70 5.75
CA GLN A 269 4.72 12.14 5.80
C GLN A 269 6.05 12.77 6.23
N ILE A 270 6.50 13.77 5.48
CA ILE A 270 7.69 14.57 5.72
C ILE A 270 7.27 15.86 6.42
N ILE A 271 7.85 16.11 7.60
CA ILE A 271 7.57 17.32 8.38
C ILE A 271 8.68 18.35 8.14
N SER A 272 8.29 19.53 7.65
CA SER A 272 9.19 20.67 7.45
C SER A 272 9.47 21.40 8.78
N LYS A 273 10.60 22.13 8.88
CA LYS A 273 10.91 22.97 10.07
C LYS A 273 10.01 24.21 10.14
N SER A 274 9.37 24.61 9.05
CA SER A 274 8.58 25.84 8.98
C SER A 274 7.08 25.54 8.96
N ASN A 275 6.41 25.82 10.09
CA ASN A 275 5.04 26.33 10.13
C ASN A 275 5.12 27.81 10.48
#